data_AF-A0A9E2EVG2-F1
#
_entry.id   AF-A0A9E2EVG2-F1
#
_cell.length_a   1.000
_cell.length_b   1.000
_cell.length_c   1.000
_cell.angle_alpha   90.00
_cell.angle_beta   90.00
_cell.angle_gamma   90.00
#
_symmetry.space_group_name_H-M   'P 1'
#
loop_
_entity.id
_entity.type
_entity.pdbx_description
1 polymer ?
#
loop_
_entity_poly.entity_id
_entity_poly.type
_entity_poly.pdbx_seq_one_letter_code
_entity_poly.pdbx_strand_id
1 'polypeptide(L)' 'PANTALSDTISKDLKKRGFKFVGSTVVYAHMQATGMVNDHEVNCFRYDEV' A
#
# COMPACT_ATOMS: atom_id res chain seq x y z
N PRO A 1 0.36 9.82 -0.96
CA PRO A 1 -1.12 9.90 -0.75
C PRO A 1 -1.53 8.87 0.32
N ALA A 2 -2.78 8.86 0.80
CA ALA A 2 -3.22 7.89 1.83
C ALA A 2 -3.88 6.62 1.27
N ASN A 3 -4.21 6.60 -0.03
CA ASN A 3 -4.76 5.47 -0.77
C ASN A 3 -4.59 5.70 -2.28
N THR A 4 -4.81 4.65 -3.08
CA THR A 4 -4.80 4.67 -4.54
C THR A 4 -5.92 3.78 -5.11
N ALA A 5 -6.24 3.94 -6.40
CA ALA A 5 -7.20 3.06 -7.06
C ALA A 5 -6.78 1.57 -7.01
N LEU A 6 -5.46 1.30 -6.97
CA LEU A 6 -4.92 -0.04 -6.78
C LEU A 6 -5.19 -0.57 -5.37
N SER A 7 -4.93 0.22 -4.32
CA SER A 7 -5.23 -0.19 -2.94
C SER A 7 -6.73 -0.38 -2.69
N ASP A 8 -7.59 0.39 -3.37
CA ASP A 8 -9.04 0.19 -3.34
C ASP A 8 -9.44 -1.17 -3.94
N THR A 9 -8.82 -1.53 -5.07
CA THR A 9 -9.08 -2.79 -5.77
C THR A 9 -8.65 -3.98 -4.92
N ILE A 10 -7.43 -3.93 -4.36
CA ILE A 10 -6.89 -4.98 -3.49
C ILE A 10 -7.72 -5.08 -2.20
N SER A 11 -8.07 -3.94 -1.57
CA SER A 11 -8.92 -3.91 -0.37
C SER A 11 -10.26 -4.61 -0.61
N LYS A 12 -10.91 -4.36 -1.75
CA LYS A 12 -12.18 -5.03 -2.10
C LYS A 12 -11.99 -6.53 -2.28
N ASP A 13 -10.92 -6.97 -2.94
CA ASP A 13 -10.65 -8.38 -3.18
C ASP A 13 -10.34 -9.12 -1.86
N LEU A 14 -9.50 -8.54 -1.00
CA LEU A 14 -9.18 -9.11 0.32
C LEU A 14 -10.44 -9.23 1.20
N LYS A 15 -11.32 -8.22 1.20
CA LYS A 15 -12.61 -8.31 1.90
C LYS A 15 -13.48 -9.45 1.37
N LYS A 16 -13.53 -9.66 0.06
CA LYS A 16 -14.27 -10.79 -0.56
C LYS A 16 -13.70 -12.14 -0.15
N ARG A 17 -12.37 -12.24 0.02
CA ARG A 17 -11.67 -13.43 0.51
C ARG A 17 -11.79 -13.64 2.03
N GLY A 18 -12.55 -12.80 2.73
CA GLY A 18 -12.85 -12.96 4.16
C GLY A 18 -11.90 -12.23 5.11
N PHE A 19 -10.89 -11.53 4.59
CA PHE A 19 -9.98 -10.74 5.42
C PHE A 19 -10.72 -9.58 6.11
N LYS A 20 -10.31 -9.26 7.33
CA LYS A 20 -10.86 -8.18 8.16
C LYS A 20 -9.79 -7.11 8.38
N PHE A 21 -10.22 -5.88 8.70
CA PHE A 21 -9.33 -4.71 8.89
C PHE A 21 -8.47 -4.31 7.68
N VAL A 22 -8.82 -4.80 6.48
CA VAL A 22 -8.12 -4.51 5.21
C VAL A 22 -8.76 -3.32 4.48
N GLY A 23 -8.92 -2.18 5.15
CA GLY A 23 -9.36 -0.92 4.50
C GLY A 23 -8.34 -0.41 3.48
N SER A 24 -8.75 0.41 2.52
CA SER A 24 -7.86 0.87 1.44
C SER A 24 -6.60 1.57 1.94
N THR A 25 -6.70 2.42 2.97
CA THR A 25 -5.54 3.06 3.62
C THR A 25 -4.60 2.05 4.26
N VAL A 26 -5.14 1.02 4.93
CA VAL A 26 -4.32 -0.04 5.55
C VAL A 26 -3.60 -0.85 4.47
N VAL A 27 -4.30 -1.17 3.38
CA VAL A 27 -3.71 -1.88 2.23
C VAL A 27 -2.64 -1.04 1.56
N TYR A 28 -2.85 0.27 1.40
CA TYR A 28 -1.84 1.16 0.83
C TYR A 28 -0.59 1.24 1.72
N ALA A 29 -0.76 1.40 3.03
CA ALA A 29 0.36 1.39 3.96
C ALA A 29 1.13 0.05 3.93
N HIS A 30 0.42 -1.07 3.80
CA HIS A 30 1.04 -2.38 3.63
C HIS A 30 1.83 -2.48 2.32
N MET A 31 1.30 -1.94 1.22
CA MET A 31 2.00 -1.89 -0.07
C MET A 31 3.30 -1.09 0.02
N GLN A 32 3.29 0.05 0.72
CA GLN A 32 4.50 0.84 1.00
C GLN A 32 5.51 0.04 1.84
N ALA A 33 5.05 -0.60 2.93
CA ALA A 33 5.92 -1.34 3.84
C ALA A 33 6.55 -2.61 3.22
N THR A 34 5.90 -3.22 2.24
CA THR A 34 6.36 -4.44 1.56
C THR A 34 7.13 -4.18 0.28
N GLY A 35 7.33 -2.90 -0.10
CA GLY A 35 8.03 -2.53 -1.33
C GLY A 35 7.22 -2.70 -2.61
N MET A 36 5.90 -2.92 -2.51
CA MET A 36 5.03 -2.88 -3.69
C MET A 36 4.90 -1.46 -4.27
N VAL A 37 5.13 -0.44 -3.43
CA VAL A 37 5.19 0.98 -3.81
C VAL A 37 6.39 1.60 -3.10
N ASN A 38 7.28 2.23 -3.86
CA ASN A 38 8.34 3.06 -3.31
C ASN A 38 7.84 4.50 -3.19
N ASP A 39 7.39 4.85 -1.98
CA ASP A 39 6.93 6.18 -1.59
C ASP A 39 7.94 6.85 -0.64
N HIS A 40 9.21 6.44 -0.67
CA HIS A 40 10.25 7.20 0.01
C HIS A 40 10.31 8.62 -0.56
N GLU A 41 10.58 9.60 0.31
CA GLU A 41 10.88 10.95 -0.15
C GLU A 41 12.11 10.93 -1.07
N VAL A 42 12.11 11.75 -2.12
CA VAL A 42 13.19 11.77 -3.14
C VAL A 42 14.56 12.14 -2.56
N ASN A 43 14.59 12.76 -1.39
CA ASN A 43 15.82 13.09 -0.66
C ASN A 43 16.18 12.05 0.43
N CYS A 44 15.39 10.98 0.57
CA CYS A 44 15.70 9.88 1.47
C CYS A 44 16.92 9.13 0.95
N PHE A 45 17.89 8.85 1.83
CA PHE A 45 19.09 8.10 1.46
C PHE A 45 18.81 6.69 0.92
N ARG A 46 17.59 6.18 1.10
CA ARG A 46 17.16 4.86 0.62
C ARG A 46 16.31 4.91 -0.65
N TYR A 47 16.04 6.10 -1.22
CA TYR A 47 15.09 6.23 -2.34
C TYR A 47 15.43 5.29 -3.51
N ASP A 48 16.71 5.17 -3.88
CA ASP A 48 17.18 4.30 -4.97
C ASP A 48 17.47 2.85 -4.55
N GLU A 49 17.30 2.52 -3.26
CA GLU A 49 17.60 1.19 -2.71
C GLU A 49 16.37 0.27 -2.61
N VAL A 50 15.18 0.77 -2.90
CA VAL A 50 13.88 0.08 -2.70
C VAL A 50 13.11 -0.12 -3.99
#